data_AF-A0A914QEA7-F1
#
_entry.id   AF-A0A914QEA7-F1
#
_cell.length_a   1.000
_cell.length_b   1.000
_cell.length_c   1.000
_cell.angle_alpha   90.00
_cell.angle_beta   90.00
_cell.angle_gamma   90.00
#
_symmetry.space_group_name_H-M   'P 1'
#
loop_
_entity.id
_entity.type
_entity.pdbx_description
1 polymer ?
#
loop_
_entity_poly.entity_id
_entity_poly.type
_entity_poly.pdbx_seq_one_letter_code
_entity_poly.pdbx_strand_id
1 'polypeptide(L)'
;MFSYLYQASLLASLLQPADLAPFKTAEEMVKLVRNGRFKLLATRDNYKSSWYFTDLQKSNDKHFRTLREAITHNPIELTDSIASALNLISTGSYVYPAQQDAASIILMRKKCNLYVFSKNLPEKSAYYLFNKNSTLRKRWNYGILMNQAFIRRTFQKYFESNFLLGDVAQCPKTKDDIPESKKPLDLISVFGVLMLFCIGIFGSAISFLIELWIFRKAQFYWNKNQSNVISKLRSTLKTKYIHNEAIFNITNSTQNETIQNLGNDENVTFRQTWPFSKTISQTSNNKLELFDKHRSLKFFPR
;
A
#
# COMPACT_ATOMS: atom_id res chain seq x y z
N MET A 1 -11.50 -9.25 20.69
CA MET A 1 -11.22 -7.85 21.10
C MET A 1 -10.16 -7.20 20.21
N PHE A 2 -8.98 -7.82 20.02
CA PHE A 2 -7.92 -7.26 19.14
C PHE A 2 -8.34 -7.02 17.68
N SER A 3 -9.15 -7.90 17.10
CA SER A 3 -9.67 -7.72 15.73
C SER A 3 -10.50 -6.44 15.57
N TYR A 4 -11.34 -6.10 16.56
CA TYR A 4 -12.16 -4.89 16.53
C TYR A 4 -11.32 -3.63 16.69
N LEU A 5 -10.30 -3.63 17.56
CA LEU A 5 -9.37 -2.50 17.69
C LEU A 5 -8.55 -2.29 16.41
N TYR A 6 -8.11 -3.38 15.78
CA TYR A 6 -7.41 -3.30 14.49
C TYR A 6 -8.30 -2.74 13.39
N GLN A 7 -9.54 -3.22 13.27
CA GLN A 7 -10.52 -2.70 12.30
C GLN A 7 -10.81 -1.21 12.52
N ALA A 8 -10.97 -0.78 13.78
CA ALA A 8 -11.21 0.63 14.10
C ALA A 8 -10.01 1.52 13.75
N SER A 9 -8.79 1.09 14.07
CA SER A 9 -7.56 1.82 13.73
C SER A 9 -7.33 1.89 12.22
N LEU A 10 -7.58 0.79 11.50
CA LEU A 10 -7.47 0.73 10.05
C LEU A 10 -8.51 1.65 9.38
N LEU A 11 -9.75 1.66 9.86
CA LEU A 11 -10.78 2.57 9.39
C LEU A 11 -10.40 4.03 9.66
N ALA A 12 -9.89 4.35 10.85
CA ALA A 12 -9.44 5.69 11.19
C ALA A 12 -8.29 6.17 10.28
N SER A 13 -7.34 5.28 9.95
CA SER A 13 -6.25 5.58 9.03
C SER A 13 -6.73 5.78 7.59
N LEU A 14 -7.69 4.97 7.13
CA LEU A 14 -8.30 5.13 5.80
C LEU A 14 -9.17 6.39 5.68
N LEU A 15 -9.75 6.84 6.78
CA LEU A 15 -10.53 8.07 6.87
C LEU A 15 -9.67 9.30 7.16
N GLN A 16 -8.36 9.18 7.35
CA GLN A 16 -7.53 10.37 7.50
C GLN A 16 -7.24 10.96 6.12
N PRO A 17 -7.55 12.25 5.89
CA PRO A 17 -7.19 12.89 4.63
C PRO A 17 -5.69 12.85 4.46
N ALA A 18 -5.25 12.50 3.25
CA ALA A 18 -3.87 12.71 2.87
C ALA A 18 -3.55 14.21 3.06
N ASP A 19 -2.50 14.49 3.82
CA ASP A 19 -2.05 15.86 4.03
C ASP A 19 -1.41 16.36 2.75
N LEU A 20 -2.21 17.02 1.91
CA LEU A 20 -1.76 17.58 0.63
C LEU A 20 -0.86 18.80 0.82
N ALA A 21 -0.82 19.35 2.03
CA ALA A 21 0.02 20.49 2.36
C ALA A 21 1.49 20.05 2.41
N PRO A 22 2.38 20.64 1.60
CA PRO A 22 3.81 20.32 1.67
C PRO A 22 4.44 20.73 3.02
N PHE A 23 3.79 21.65 3.75
CA PHE A 23 4.16 22.11 5.08
C PHE A 23 2.95 22.82 5.73
N LYS A 24 2.85 22.80 7.07
CA LYS A 24 1.76 23.43 7.83
C LYS A 24 2.17 24.73 8.50
N THR A 25 3.47 24.91 8.73
CA THR A 25 4.02 26.01 9.50
C THR A 25 5.09 26.76 8.72
N ALA A 26 5.27 28.04 9.05
CA ALA A 26 6.32 28.87 8.46
C ALA A 26 7.72 28.30 8.73
N GLU A 27 7.94 27.65 9.89
CA GLU A 27 9.21 27.02 10.22
C GLU A 27 9.55 25.82 9.33
N GLU A 28 8.56 24.98 9.03
CA GLU A 28 8.70 23.85 8.09
C GLU A 28 9.00 24.35 6.67
N MET A 29 8.29 25.39 6.23
CA MET A 29 8.55 26.05 4.95
C MET A 29 10.01 26.51 4.86
N VAL A 30 10.53 27.20 5.88
CA VAL A 30 11.94 27.67 5.90
C VAL A 30 12.92 26.50 5.80
N LYS A 31 12.68 25.37 6.48
CA LYS A 31 13.52 24.17 6.37
C LYS A 31 13.53 23.62 4.93
N LEU A 32 12.39 23.58 4.28
CA LEU A 32 12.26 23.10 2.91
C LEU A 32 12.92 24.05 1.89
N VAL A 33 12.85 25.36 2.14
CA VAL A 33 13.57 26.37 1.35
C VAL A 33 15.09 26.24 1.54
N ARG A 34 15.55 26.06 2.79
CA ARG A 34 16.97 25.84 3.11
C ARG A 34 17.53 24.60 2.40
N ASN A 35 16.74 23.53 2.33
CA ASN A 35 17.13 22.28 1.68
C ASN A 35 17.04 22.34 0.15
N GLY A 36 16.66 23.48 -0.44
CA GLY A 36 16.55 23.64 -1.89
C GLY A 36 15.33 22.93 -2.51
N ARG A 37 14.43 22.35 -1.72
CA ARG A 37 13.21 21.69 -2.23
C ARG A 37 12.18 22.69 -2.76
N PHE A 38 12.15 23.87 -2.15
CA PHE A 38 11.30 24.97 -2.59
C PHE A 38 12.15 26.23 -2.76
N LYS A 39 11.83 27.06 -3.75
CA LYS A 39 12.44 28.38 -3.94
C LYS A 39 11.47 29.48 -3.57
N LEU A 40 11.98 30.52 -2.90
CA LEU A 40 11.18 31.70 -2.59
C LEU A 40 11.09 32.59 -3.83
N LEU A 41 9.88 32.99 -4.20
CA LEU A 41 9.61 33.93 -5.29
C LEU A 41 9.37 35.34 -4.74
N ALA A 42 9.76 36.33 -5.52
CA ALA A 42 9.30 37.71 -5.33
C ALA A 42 9.00 38.34 -6.69
N THR A 43 8.01 39.23 -6.76
CA THR A 43 7.91 40.11 -7.94
C THR A 43 8.92 41.25 -7.79
N ARG A 44 9.45 41.77 -8.90
CA ARG A 44 10.43 42.88 -8.86
C ARG A 44 9.93 44.07 -8.04
N ASP A 45 8.65 44.40 -8.16
CA ASP A 45 8.03 45.50 -7.42
C ASP A 45 7.86 45.16 -5.93
N ASN A 46 7.34 43.97 -5.63
CA ASN A 46 7.12 43.51 -4.25
C ASN A 46 8.45 43.40 -3.50
N TYR A 47 9.50 42.88 -4.14
CA TYR A 47 10.82 42.73 -3.54
C TYR A 47 11.39 44.06 -3.00
N LYS A 48 11.13 45.17 -3.70
CA LYS A 48 11.62 46.51 -3.30
C LYS A 48 10.67 47.27 -2.37
N SER A 49 9.35 47.14 -2.58
CA SER A 49 8.33 47.98 -1.92
C SER A 49 7.64 47.32 -0.73
N SER A 50 7.72 46.00 -0.61
CA SER A 50 6.99 45.27 0.43
C SER A 50 7.68 45.34 1.77
N TRP A 51 6.85 45.52 2.81
CA TRP A 51 7.29 45.43 4.19
C TRP A 51 7.92 44.07 4.49
N TYR A 52 7.45 42.98 3.85
CA TYR A 52 7.92 41.63 4.12
C TYR A 52 9.40 41.46 3.76
N PHE A 53 9.80 41.93 2.56
CA PHE A 53 11.19 41.85 2.11
C PHE A 53 12.08 42.89 2.81
N THR A 54 11.52 44.02 3.23
CA THR A 54 12.23 45.00 4.06
C THR A 54 12.57 44.42 5.43
N ASP A 55 11.60 43.79 6.10
CA ASP A 55 11.78 43.13 7.39
C ASP A 55 12.63 41.87 7.25
N LEU A 56 12.52 41.14 6.14
CA LEU A 56 13.43 40.03 5.85
C LEU A 56 14.89 40.49 5.89
N GLN A 57 15.22 41.66 5.35
CA GLN A 57 16.59 42.17 5.35
C GLN A 57 17.02 42.72 6.73
N LYS A 58 16.12 43.40 7.43
CA LYS A 58 16.47 44.25 8.58
C LYS A 58 16.00 43.73 9.95
N SER A 59 14.93 42.94 10.00
CA SER A 59 14.32 42.49 11.25
C SER A 59 15.17 41.44 11.97
N ASN A 60 15.17 41.51 13.30
CA ASN A 60 15.82 40.55 14.19
C ASN A 60 14.90 39.40 14.62
N ASP A 61 13.66 39.35 14.11
CA ASP A 61 12.73 38.27 14.43
C ASP A 61 13.30 36.92 14.03
N LYS A 62 13.02 35.90 14.87
CA LYS A 62 13.53 34.55 14.67
C LYS A 62 13.20 34.00 13.27
N HIS A 63 11.97 34.21 12.80
CA HIS A 63 11.53 33.77 11.46
C HIS A 63 12.35 34.40 10.32
N PHE A 64 12.55 35.72 10.34
CA PHE A 64 13.30 36.40 9.29
C PHE A 64 14.81 36.10 9.35
N ARG A 65 15.36 35.88 10.54
CA ARG A 65 16.76 35.43 10.70
C ARG A 65 17.00 34.05 10.09
N THR A 66 16.14 33.08 10.38
CA THR A 66 16.28 31.73 9.82
C THR A 66 16.00 31.70 8.31
N LEU A 67 15.03 32.50 7.84
CA LEU A 67 14.74 32.62 6.42
C LEU A 67 15.89 33.31 5.66
N ARG A 68 16.54 34.33 6.23
CA ARG A 68 17.75 34.93 5.65
C ARG A 68 18.86 33.90 5.46
N GLU A 69 19.15 33.10 6.49
CA GLU A 69 20.16 32.03 6.41
C GLU A 69 19.82 31.00 5.32
N ALA A 70 18.54 30.64 5.19
CA ALA A 70 18.08 29.75 4.14
C ALA A 70 18.27 30.36 2.74
N ILE A 71 17.98 31.65 2.57
CA ILE A 71 18.10 32.35 1.28
C ILE A 71 19.55 32.53 0.85
N THR A 72 20.50 32.63 1.79
CA THR A 72 21.94 32.66 1.44
C THR A 72 22.36 31.41 0.65
N HIS A 73 21.75 30.26 0.94
CA HIS A 73 22.02 29.00 0.24
C HIS A 73 21.08 28.75 -0.95
N ASN A 74 19.90 29.35 -0.94
CA ASN A 74 18.88 29.21 -1.96
C ASN A 74 18.27 30.57 -2.31
N PRO A 75 18.88 31.32 -3.25
CA PRO A 75 18.54 32.73 -3.49
C PRO A 75 17.12 32.90 -4.03
N ILE A 76 16.52 34.06 -3.71
CA ILE A 76 15.17 34.42 -4.17
C ILE A 76 15.15 34.56 -5.69
N GLU A 77 14.17 33.95 -6.33
CA GLU A 77 13.93 34.09 -7.76
C GLU A 77 12.92 35.22 -8.04
N LEU A 78 13.32 36.14 -8.92
CA LEU A 78 12.54 37.34 -9.23
C LEU A 78 11.66 37.11 -10.46
N THR A 79 10.44 37.63 -10.38
CA THR A 79 9.44 37.55 -11.45
C THR A 79 8.92 38.94 -11.83
N ASP A 80 8.43 39.09 -13.05
CA ASP A 80 7.95 40.39 -13.52
C ASP A 80 6.55 40.74 -13.01
N SER A 81 5.70 39.74 -12.75
CA SER A 81 4.32 39.96 -12.32
C SER A 81 3.81 38.88 -11.35
N ILE A 82 2.76 39.21 -10.60
CA ILE A 82 2.08 38.27 -9.69
C ILE A 82 1.56 37.07 -10.49
N ALA A 83 0.99 37.30 -11.68
CA ALA A 83 0.51 36.22 -12.53
C ALA A 83 1.64 35.24 -12.94
N SER A 84 2.82 35.78 -13.28
CA SER A 84 4.01 34.95 -13.57
C SER A 84 4.45 34.15 -12.34
N ALA A 85 4.46 34.77 -11.15
CA ALA A 85 4.79 34.07 -9.91
C ALA A 85 3.81 32.92 -9.63
N LEU A 86 2.49 33.14 -9.78
CA LEU A 86 1.49 32.10 -9.57
C LEU A 86 1.60 30.95 -10.58
N ASN A 87 2.00 31.24 -11.82
CA ASN A 87 2.27 30.20 -12.82
C ASN A 87 3.50 29.35 -12.41
N LEU A 88 4.55 29.96 -11.86
CA LEU A 88 5.70 29.21 -11.33
C LEU A 88 5.32 28.37 -10.12
N ILE A 89 4.51 28.87 -9.19
CA ILE A 89 4.00 28.08 -8.05
C ILE A 89 3.24 26.84 -8.52
N SER A 90 2.50 26.96 -9.63
CA SER A 90 1.75 25.84 -10.19
C SER A 90 2.65 24.68 -10.66
N THR A 91 3.96 24.89 -10.82
CA THR A 91 4.93 23.82 -11.10
C THR A 91 5.31 23.00 -9.85
N GLY A 92 5.01 23.49 -8.65
CA GLY A 92 5.12 22.77 -7.39
C GLY A 92 6.42 22.96 -6.59
N SER A 93 7.41 23.70 -7.11
CA SER A 93 8.72 23.89 -6.46
C SER A 93 8.96 25.30 -5.90
N TYR A 94 7.89 26.10 -5.78
CA TYR A 94 8.01 27.52 -5.45
C TYR A 94 7.04 27.96 -4.35
N VAL A 95 7.47 28.95 -3.57
CA VAL A 95 6.66 29.59 -2.54
C VAL A 95 6.69 31.09 -2.76
N TYR A 96 5.52 31.73 -2.77
CA TYR A 96 5.38 33.17 -2.92
C TYR A 96 4.77 33.78 -1.65
N PRO A 97 5.50 34.64 -0.93
CA PRO A 97 4.94 35.38 0.18
C PRO A 97 4.01 36.47 -0.37
N ALA A 98 2.71 36.18 -0.34
CA ALA A 98 1.67 37.11 -0.74
C ALA A 98 1.22 37.96 0.46
N GLN A 99 1.09 39.28 0.24
CA GLN A 99 0.30 40.10 1.16
C GLN A 99 -1.18 39.76 0.97
N GLN A 100 -1.97 39.87 2.04
CA GLN A 100 -3.43 39.67 1.94
C GLN A 100 -4.12 40.91 1.38
N ASP A 101 -3.86 41.21 0.12
CA ASP A 101 -4.54 42.27 -0.63
C ASP A 101 -5.58 41.70 -1.59
N ALA A 102 -6.59 42.52 -1.93
CA ALA A 102 -7.70 42.09 -2.77
C ALA A 102 -7.23 41.59 -4.15
N ALA A 103 -6.25 42.26 -4.75
CA ALA A 103 -5.77 41.91 -6.08
C ALA A 103 -5.07 40.54 -6.08
N SER A 104 -4.13 40.29 -5.15
CA SER A 104 -3.45 38.99 -5.08
C SER A 104 -4.41 37.87 -4.73
N ILE A 105 -5.35 38.08 -3.79
CA ILE A 105 -6.30 37.04 -3.39
C ILE A 105 -7.23 36.67 -4.55
N ILE A 106 -7.69 37.64 -5.34
CA ILE A 106 -8.49 37.36 -6.54
C ILE A 106 -7.69 36.55 -7.55
N LEU A 107 -6.42 36.90 -7.80
CA LEU A 107 -5.57 36.17 -8.74
C LEU A 107 -5.24 34.75 -8.26
N MET A 108 -4.96 34.58 -6.96
CA MET A 108 -4.71 33.26 -6.34
C MET A 108 -5.95 32.37 -6.46
N ARG A 109 -7.15 32.91 -6.18
CA ARG A 109 -8.40 32.13 -6.26
C ARG A 109 -8.78 31.66 -7.67
N LYS A 110 -8.28 32.32 -8.71
CA LYS A 110 -8.47 31.85 -10.09
C LYS A 110 -7.66 30.57 -10.39
N LYS A 111 -6.78 30.15 -9.49
CA LYS A 111 -5.95 28.94 -9.62
C LYS A 111 -6.39 27.91 -8.59
N CYS A 112 -6.54 26.67 -9.02
CA CYS A 112 -7.07 25.58 -8.18
C CYS A 112 -6.00 24.80 -7.44
N ASN A 113 -4.75 24.87 -7.91
CA ASN A 113 -3.64 24.08 -7.40
C ASN A 113 -2.72 24.92 -6.50
N LEU A 114 -3.31 25.79 -5.69
CA LEU A 114 -2.57 26.64 -4.75
C LEU A 114 -2.92 26.26 -3.32
N TYR A 115 -1.87 26.04 -2.52
CA TYR A 115 -2.00 25.88 -1.08
C TYR A 115 -1.62 27.19 -0.40
N VAL A 116 -2.55 27.76 0.37
CA VAL A 116 -2.35 29.01 1.12
C VAL A 116 -2.35 28.69 2.61
N PHE A 117 -1.33 29.17 3.32
CA PHE A 117 -1.20 29.04 4.76
C PHE A 117 -0.87 30.40 5.38
N SER A 118 -1.38 30.65 6.58
CA SER A 118 -1.13 31.89 7.35
C SER A 118 -0.53 31.62 8.73
N LYS A 119 -0.47 30.35 9.16
CA LYS A 119 -0.09 29.97 10.52
C LYS A 119 1.39 30.27 10.78
N ASN A 120 1.66 30.96 11.90
CA ASN A 120 2.99 31.38 12.34
C ASN A 120 3.72 32.33 11.37
N LEU A 121 3.01 32.96 10.43
CA LEU A 121 3.58 34.05 9.65
C LEU A 121 3.54 35.36 10.45
N PRO A 122 4.52 36.25 10.27
CA PRO A 122 4.49 37.56 10.90
C PRO A 122 3.29 38.36 10.38
N GLU A 123 2.48 38.87 11.30
CA GLU A 123 1.34 39.72 10.98
C GLU A 123 1.71 41.20 11.10
N LYS A 124 1.27 42.00 10.13
CA LYS A 124 1.36 43.45 10.18
C LYS A 124 -0.01 44.04 9.97
N SER A 125 -0.34 45.03 10.79
CA SER A 125 -1.56 45.81 10.63
C SER A 125 -1.41 46.82 9.48
N ALA A 126 -2.50 47.04 8.74
CA ALA A 126 -2.61 48.16 7.82
C ALA A 126 -3.03 49.43 8.56
N TYR A 127 -2.48 50.58 8.17
CA TYR A 127 -2.76 51.87 8.80
C TYR A 127 -3.17 52.91 7.77
N TYR A 128 -4.13 53.76 8.14
CA TYR A 128 -4.44 54.97 7.39
C TYR A 128 -3.42 56.05 7.74
N LEU A 129 -2.81 56.64 6.72
CA LEU A 129 -1.84 57.72 6.89
C LEU A 129 -2.58 59.06 6.89
N PHE A 130 -2.32 59.87 7.92
CA PHE A 130 -2.84 61.22 8.05
C PHE A 130 -1.68 62.20 8.17
N ASN A 131 -1.89 63.42 7.69
CA ASN A 131 -0.96 64.52 7.94
C ASN A 131 -0.71 64.69 9.45
N LYS A 132 0.53 65.05 9.78
CA LYS A 132 0.93 65.33 11.16
C LYS A 132 -0.03 66.39 11.74
N ASN A 133 -0.55 66.12 12.93
CA ASN A 133 -1.53 66.96 13.66
C ASN A 133 -2.95 67.05 13.07
N SER A 134 -3.33 66.18 12.13
CA SER A 134 -4.73 66.14 11.65
C SER A 134 -5.70 65.77 12.79
N THR A 135 -6.73 66.60 13.00
CA THR A 135 -7.82 66.34 13.95
C THR A 135 -8.67 65.13 13.53
N LEU A 136 -8.69 64.80 12.24
CA LEU A 136 -9.38 63.63 11.69
C LEU A 136 -8.80 62.33 12.21
N ARG A 137 -7.50 62.27 12.54
CA ARG A 137 -6.85 61.05 13.01
C ARG A 137 -7.54 60.46 14.25
N LYS A 138 -7.88 61.31 15.23
CA LYS A 138 -8.57 60.86 16.46
C LYS A 138 -9.98 60.35 16.16
N ARG A 139 -10.74 61.12 15.36
CA ARG A 139 -12.11 60.74 14.95
C ARG A 139 -12.12 59.45 14.14
N TRP A 140 -11.17 59.28 13.23
CA TRP A 140 -11.03 58.09 12.39
C TRP A 140 -10.68 56.85 13.20
N ASN A 141 -9.69 56.94 14.09
CA ASN A 141 -9.32 55.82 14.97
C ASN A 141 -10.51 55.39 15.85
N TYR A 142 -11.25 56.34 16.41
CA TYR A 142 -12.47 56.04 17.16
C TYR A 142 -13.54 55.39 16.26
N GLY A 143 -13.74 55.90 15.05
CA GLY A 143 -14.64 55.32 14.06
C GLY A 143 -14.28 53.87 13.70
N ILE A 144 -12.99 53.55 13.53
CA ILE A 144 -12.51 52.18 13.29
C ILE A 144 -12.89 51.27 14.47
N LEU A 145 -12.64 51.71 15.70
CA LEU A 145 -12.97 50.95 16.90
C LEU A 145 -14.47 50.67 17.00
N MET A 146 -15.31 51.68 16.73
CA MET A 146 -16.77 51.53 16.77
C MET A 146 -17.33 50.64 15.65
N ASN A 147 -16.59 50.48 14.55
CA ASN A 147 -17.04 49.71 13.39
C ASN A 147 -16.28 48.38 13.20
N GLN A 148 -15.58 47.87 14.22
CA GLN A 148 -14.80 46.62 14.10
C GLN A 148 -15.64 45.43 13.59
N ALA A 149 -16.87 45.28 14.08
CA ALA A 149 -17.76 44.20 13.64
C ALA A 149 -18.10 44.32 12.14
N PHE A 150 -18.34 45.53 11.65
CA PHE A 150 -18.61 45.80 10.25
C PHE A 150 -17.36 45.53 9.39
N ILE A 151 -16.18 45.97 9.82
CA ILE A 151 -14.90 45.71 9.14
C ILE A 151 -14.66 44.21 9.03
N ARG A 152 -14.82 43.46 10.12
CA ARG A 152 -14.66 42.00 10.14
C ARG A 152 -15.66 41.32 9.19
N ARG A 153 -16.96 41.66 9.28
CA ARG A 153 -17.97 41.09 8.37
C ARG A 153 -17.67 41.40 6.91
N THR A 154 -17.21 42.61 6.64
CA THR A 154 -16.83 43.07 5.29
C THR A 154 -15.62 42.30 4.78
N PHE A 155 -14.61 42.09 5.65
CA PHE A 155 -13.46 41.26 5.34
C PHE A 155 -13.88 39.83 5.01
N GLN A 156 -14.67 39.18 5.86
CA GLN A 156 -15.17 37.83 5.61
C GLN A 156 -15.98 37.76 4.32
N LYS A 157 -16.84 38.75 4.07
CA LYS A 157 -17.65 38.82 2.85
C LYS A 157 -16.76 38.80 1.60
N TYR A 158 -15.77 39.68 1.53
CA TYR A 158 -14.97 39.88 0.34
C TYR A 158 -13.79 38.91 0.19
N PHE A 159 -13.18 38.53 1.31
CA PHE A 159 -11.97 37.72 1.34
C PHE A 159 -12.20 36.26 1.74
N GLU A 160 -13.31 35.88 2.36
CA GLU A 160 -13.58 34.47 2.73
C GLU A 160 -14.75 33.89 1.92
N SER A 161 -15.85 34.64 1.73
CA SER A 161 -17.10 34.11 1.16
C SER A 161 -17.24 34.18 -0.37
N ASN A 162 -16.15 34.39 -1.10
CA ASN A 162 -16.12 34.48 -2.58
C ASN A 162 -17.06 35.53 -3.22
N PHE A 163 -17.45 36.58 -2.48
CA PHE A 163 -18.50 37.51 -2.92
C PHE A 163 -18.15 38.40 -4.13
N LEU A 164 -16.89 38.82 -4.29
CA LEU A 164 -16.48 39.81 -5.32
C LEU A 164 -16.02 39.22 -6.65
N LEU A 165 -16.14 37.92 -6.80
CA LEU A 165 -15.18 37.18 -7.59
C LEU A 165 -15.70 36.82 -9.00
N GLY A 166 -16.92 37.22 -9.36
CA GLY A 166 -17.49 37.04 -10.71
C GLY A 166 -17.41 35.59 -11.18
N ASP A 167 -17.15 35.38 -12.48
CA ASP A 167 -16.72 34.08 -13.02
C ASP A 167 -15.31 33.73 -12.52
N VAL A 168 -15.21 33.31 -11.26
CA VAL A 168 -14.05 32.51 -10.83
C VAL A 168 -14.15 31.21 -11.56
N ALA A 169 -13.02 30.74 -12.11
CA ALA A 169 -12.91 29.36 -12.53
C ALA A 169 -13.42 28.48 -11.38
N GLN A 170 -14.57 27.83 -11.57
CA GLN A 170 -15.04 26.83 -10.64
C GLN A 170 -13.99 25.73 -10.69
N CYS A 171 -13.16 25.69 -9.66
CA CYS A 171 -12.18 24.62 -9.55
C CYS A 171 -12.96 23.32 -9.62
N PRO A 172 -12.61 22.42 -10.57
CA PRO A 172 -13.26 21.13 -10.62
C PRO A 172 -13.07 20.55 -9.23
N LYS A 173 -14.19 20.22 -8.57
CA LYS A 173 -14.15 19.64 -7.22
C LYS A 173 -13.15 18.52 -7.27
N THR A 174 -12.00 18.72 -6.63
CA THR A 174 -10.97 17.68 -6.61
C THR A 174 -11.58 16.50 -5.88
N LYS A 175 -11.04 15.30 -6.09
CA LYS A 175 -11.49 14.11 -5.34
C LYS A 175 -11.47 14.35 -3.82
N ASP A 176 -10.72 15.36 -3.37
CA ASP A 176 -10.58 15.80 -2.00
C ASP A 176 -11.70 16.68 -1.45
N ASP A 177 -12.47 17.35 -2.32
CA ASP A 177 -13.69 18.08 -1.93
C ASP A 177 -14.90 17.15 -1.76
N ILE A 178 -14.79 15.91 -2.24
CA ILE A 178 -15.79 14.88 -2.02
C ILE A 178 -15.63 14.43 -0.56
N PRO A 179 -16.71 14.48 0.26
CA PRO A 179 -16.64 14.00 1.63
C PRO A 179 -16.08 12.57 1.64
N GLU A 180 -15.12 12.31 2.53
CA GLU A 180 -14.31 11.08 2.54
C GLU A 180 -15.16 9.81 2.60
N SER A 181 -16.35 9.91 3.20
CA SER A 181 -17.36 8.84 3.22
C SER A 181 -17.83 8.38 1.83
N LYS A 182 -17.56 9.16 0.77
CA LYS A 182 -17.92 8.86 -0.61
C LYS A 182 -16.71 8.63 -1.52
N LYS A 183 -15.47 8.76 -1.03
CA LYS A 183 -14.29 8.46 -1.86
C LYS A 183 -14.19 6.93 -2.03
N PRO A 184 -14.09 6.41 -3.27
CA PRO A 184 -13.82 4.99 -3.46
C PRO A 184 -12.44 4.67 -2.86
N LEU A 185 -12.31 3.51 -2.20
CA LEU A 185 -11.04 3.05 -1.67
C LEU A 185 -10.01 2.97 -2.81
N ASP A 186 -8.87 3.63 -2.64
CA ASP A 186 -7.79 3.59 -3.63
C ASP A 186 -7.17 2.19 -3.66
N LEU A 187 -6.96 1.63 -4.86
CA LEU A 187 -6.32 0.33 -5.04
C LEU A 187 -4.89 0.33 -4.48
N ILE A 188 -4.22 1.50 -4.48
CA ILE A 188 -2.91 1.66 -3.83
C ILE A 188 -2.95 1.30 -2.34
N SER A 189 -4.04 1.62 -1.64
CA SER A 189 -4.17 1.32 -0.20
C SER A 189 -4.29 -0.20 0.07
N VAL A 190 -4.86 -0.95 -0.87
CA VAL A 190 -5.04 -2.41 -0.77
C VAL A 190 -3.83 -3.18 -1.33
N PHE A 191 -2.98 -2.51 -2.11
CA PHE A 191 -1.82 -3.12 -2.77
C PHE A 191 -0.88 -3.85 -1.79
N GLY A 192 -0.65 -3.29 -0.60
CA GLY A 192 0.19 -3.92 0.42
C GLY A 192 -0.35 -5.28 0.89
N VAL A 193 -1.66 -5.41 1.06
CA VAL A 193 -2.31 -6.67 1.46
C VAL A 193 -2.22 -7.70 0.35
N LEU A 194 -2.42 -7.29 -0.90
CA LEU A 194 -2.27 -8.16 -2.06
C LEU A 194 -0.84 -8.68 -2.21
N MET A 195 0.17 -7.83 -1.97
CA MET A 195 1.58 -8.25 -2.01
C MET A 195 1.89 -9.29 -0.94
N LEU A 196 1.41 -9.13 0.29
CA LEU A 196 1.57 -10.13 1.35
C LEU A 196 0.91 -11.47 0.98
N PHE A 197 -0.27 -11.41 0.37
CA PHE A 197 -0.97 -12.60 -0.11
C PHE A 197 -0.17 -13.33 -1.20
N CYS A 198 0.38 -12.60 -2.18
CA CYS A 198 1.25 -13.16 -3.21
C CYS A 198 2.51 -13.81 -2.63
N ILE A 199 3.16 -13.17 -1.66
CA ILE A 199 4.33 -13.74 -0.96
C ILE A 199 3.95 -15.03 -0.24
N GLY A 200 2.78 -15.08 0.41
CA GLY A 200 2.27 -16.27 1.07
C GLY A 200 2.04 -17.45 0.11
N ILE A 201 1.42 -17.18 -1.05
CA ILE A 201 1.23 -18.20 -2.10
C ILE A 201 2.58 -18.67 -2.66
N PHE A 202 3.50 -17.74 -2.90
CA PHE A 202 4.80 -18.08 -3.45
C PHE A 202 5.62 -18.94 -2.46
N GLY A 203 5.59 -18.58 -1.17
CA GLY A 203 6.23 -19.35 -0.12
C GLY A 203 5.64 -20.76 0.03
N SER A 204 4.32 -20.90 -0.01
CA SER A 204 3.66 -22.21 0.07
C SER A 204 3.97 -23.08 -1.16
N ALA A 205 4.01 -22.48 -2.36
CA ALA A 205 4.41 -23.18 -3.58
C ALA A 205 5.86 -23.69 -3.51
N ILE A 206 6.79 -22.87 -3.01
CA ILE A 206 8.19 -23.30 -2.82
C ILE A 206 8.27 -24.45 -1.81
N SER A 207 7.60 -24.34 -0.67
CA SER A 207 7.57 -25.41 0.34
C SER A 207 7.07 -26.72 -0.26
N PHE A 208 5.99 -26.66 -1.04
CA PHE A 208 5.43 -27.82 -1.72
C PHE A 208 6.40 -28.45 -2.73
N LEU A 209 7.12 -27.63 -3.52
CA LEU A 209 8.12 -28.13 -4.46
C LEU A 209 9.28 -28.83 -3.75
N ILE A 210 9.71 -28.31 -2.59
CA ILE A 210 10.76 -28.93 -1.77
C ILE A 210 10.28 -30.28 -1.22
N GLU A 211 9.06 -30.33 -0.67
CA GLU A 211 8.46 -31.59 -0.18
C GLU A 211 8.32 -32.63 -1.30
N LEU A 212 7.85 -32.21 -2.48
CA LEU A 212 7.73 -33.07 -3.65
C LEU A 212 9.10 -33.63 -4.08
N TRP A 213 10.14 -32.80 -4.02
CA TRP A 213 11.50 -33.22 -4.35
C TRP A 213 12.07 -34.22 -3.35
N ILE A 214 11.89 -33.98 -2.04
CA ILE A 214 12.30 -34.90 -0.97
C ILE A 214 11.55 -36.23 -1.11
N PHE A 215 10.23 -36.17 -1.35
CA PHE A 215 9.39 -37.35 -1.54
C PHE A 215 9.84 -38.20 -2.73
N ARG A 216 10.13 -37.57 -3.88
CA ARG A 216 10.66 -38.28 -5.06
C ARG A 216 12.00 -38.96 -4.79
N LYS A 217 12.90 -38.29 -4.08
CA LYS A 217 14.18 -38.91 -3.66
C LYS A 217 13.94 -40.11 -2.76
N ALA A 218 13.10 -39.98 -1.74
CA ALA A 218 12.77 -41.08 -0.83
C ALA A 218 12.19 -42.29 -1.59
N GLN A 219 11.26 -42.05 -2.53
CA GLN A 219 10.67 -43.10 -3.36
C GLN A 219 11.69 -43.79 -4.27
N PHE A 220 12.63 -43.03 -4.84
CA PHE A 220 13.73 -43.60 -5.63
C PHE A 220 14.64 -44.49 -4.78
N TYR A 221 15.03 -44.04 -3.57
CA TYR A 221 15.82 -44.85 -2.64
C TYR A 221 15.08 -46.12 -2.23
N TRP A 222 13.77 -46.03 -1.96
CA TRP A 222 12.93 -47.19 -1.63
C TRP A 222 12.91 -48.22 -2.77
N ASN A 223 12.64 -47.77 -4.01
CA ASN A 223 12.60 -48.64 -5.18
C ASN A 223 13.95 -49.32 -5.44
N LYS A 224 15.06 -48.59 -5.30
CA LYS A 224 16.41 -49.15 -5.45
C LYS A 224 16.70 -50.20 -4.37
N ASN A 225 16.24 -49.97 -3.14
CA ASN A 225 16.42 -50.94 -2.06
C ASN A 225 15.57 -52.20 -2.30
N GLN A 226 14.32 -52.05 -2.76
CA GLN A 226 13.49 -53.18 -3.15
C GLN A 226 14.09 -53.99 -4.31
N SER A 227 14.62 -53.33 -5.34
CA SER A 227 15.27 -54.06 -6.44
C SER A 227 16.48 -54.86 -5.97
N ASN A 228 17.23 -54.34 -5.00
CA ASN A 228 18.37 -55.04 -4.39
C ASN A 228 17.93 -56.24 -3.53
N VAL A 229 16.83 -56.10 -2.77
CA VAL A 229 16.27 -57.21 -1.99
C VAL A 229 15.74 -58.31 -2.92
N ILE A 230 15.01 -57.93 -3.98
CA ILE A 230 14.46 -58.87 -4.97
C ILE A 230 15.58 -59.58 -5.72
N SER A 231 16.65 -58.87 -6.14
CA SER A 231 17.78 -59.50 -6.83
C SER A 231 18.52 -60.49 -5.91
N LYS A 232 18.67 -60.17 -4.62
CA LYS A 232 19.27 -61.06 -3.61
C LYS A 232 18.41 -62.28 -3.29
N LEU A 233 17.08 -62.13 -3.24
CA LEU A 233 16.14 -63.25 -3.12
C LEU A 233 16.16 -64.14 -4.36
N ARG A 234 16.23 -63.56 -5.56
CA ARG A 234 16.28 -64.31 -6.81
C ARG A 234 17.58 -65.10 -6.94
N SER A 235 18.73 -64.56 -6.52
CA SER A 235 20.00 -65.31 -6.52
C SER A 235 20.00 -66.45 -5.51
N THR A 236 19.44 -66.25 -4.31
CA THR A 236 19.31 -67.32 -3.30
C THR A 236 18.29 -68.40 -3.66
N LEU A 237 17.20 -68.06 -4.34
CA LEU A 237 16.27 -69.05 -4.88
C LEU A 237 16.90 -69.86 -6.01
N LYS A 238 17.71 -69.22 -6.88
CA LYS A 238 18.40 -69.91 -7.98
C LYS A 238 19.41 -70.94 -7.46
N THR A 239 20.17 -70.61 -6.40
CA THR A 239 21.08 -71.59 -5.77
C THR A 239 20.33 -72.73 -5.09
N LYS A 240 19.21 -72.47 -4.40
CA LYS A 240 18.37 -73.53 -3.84
C LYS A 240 17.74 -74.43 -4.89
N TYR A 241 17.28 -73.87 -6.01
CA TYR A 241 16.70 -74.65 -7.10
C TYR A 241 17.73 -75.59 -7.73
N ILE A 242 18.94 -75.09 -8.04
CA ILE A 242 20.05 -75.92 -8.55
C ILE A 242 20.42 -77.01 -7.54
N HIS A 243 20.42 -76.71 -6.24
CA HIS A 243 20.73 -77.72 -5.23
C HIS A 243 19.63 -78.79 -5.10
N ASN A 244 18.35 -78.42 -5.19
CA ASN A 244 17.24 -79.37 -5.18
C ASN A 244 17.18 -80.21 -6.47
N GLU A 245 17.51 -79.64 -7.62
CA GLU A 245 17.62 -80.37 -8.90
C GLU A 245 18.75 -81.41 -8.86
N ALA A 246 19.87 -81.09 -8.21
CA ALA A 246 20.94 -82.06 -7.93
C ALA A 246 20.49 -83.19 -6.99
N ILE A 247 19.70 -82.89 -5.95
CA ILE A 247 19.15 -83.89 -5.03
C ILE A 247 18.10 -84.79 -5.73
N PHE A 248 17.28 -84.21 -6.62
CA PHE A 248 16.27 -84.94 -7.39
C PHE A 248 16.90 -85.90 -8.42
N ASN A 249 18.01 -85.51 -9.08
CA ASN A 249 18.74 -86.41 -9.97
C ASN A 249 19.45 -87.55 -9.22
N ILE A 250 19.91 -87.33 -7.99
CA ILE A 250 20.47 -88.40 -7.15
C ILE A 250 19.38 -89.39 -6.71
N THR A 251 18.19 -88.91 -6.35
CA THR A 251 17.05 -89.75 -5.92
C THR A 251 16.38 -90.52 -7.06
N ASN A 252 16.35 -89.99 -8.29
CA ASN A 252 15.93 -90.76 -9.46
C ASN A 252 16.97 -91.80 -9.92
N SER A 253 18.27 -91.59 -9.64
CA SER A 253 19.28 -92.63 -9.89
C SER A 253 19.18 -93.80 -8.90
N THR A 254 18.65 -93.57 -7.69
CA THR A 254 18.43 -94.63 -6.70
C THR A 254 17.06 -95.30 -6.79
N GLN A 255 16.03 -94.67 -7.38
CA GLN A 255 14.74 -95.34 -7.64
C GLN A 255 14.72 -96.23 -8.89
N ASN A 256 15.63 -96.05 -9.84
CA ASN A 256 15.75 -96.94 -11.00
C ASN A 256 16.40 -98.30 -10.68
N GLU A 257 16.84 -98.53 -9.45
CA GLU A 257 17.33 -99.85 -8.98
C GLU A 257 16.33 -100.59 -8.07
N THR A 258 15.16 -100.00 -7.74
CA THR A 258 14.20 -100.61 -6.78
C THR A 258 12.75 -100.69 -7.25
N ILE A 259 12.50 -100.67 -8.56
CA ILE A 259 11.15 -100.96 -9.10
C ILE A 259 11.25 -101.93 -10.27
N GLN A 260 11.58 -103.18 -9.96
CA GLN A 260 11.32 -104.35 -10.80
C GLN A 260 10.53 -105.44 -10.08
N ASN A 261 10.00 -105.21 -8.87
CA ASN A 261 9.19 -106.20 -8.17
C ASN A 261 8.00 -105.57 -7.44
N LEU A 262 6.88 -106.30 -7.51
CA LEU A 262 5.54 -106.05 -6.94
C LEU A 262 4.74 -104.98 -7.69
N GLY A 263 3.59 -105.27 -8.30
CA GLY A 263 2.62 -106.32 -7.98
C GLY A 263 1.29 -105.63 -7.70
N ASN A 264 0.25 -106.05 -8.43
CA ASN A 264 -1.14 -105.63 -8.32
C ASN A 264 -1.61 -105.43 -6.86
N ASP A 265 -2.32 -104.34 -6.56
CA ASP A 265 -3.75 -104.39 -6.23
C ASP A 265 -4.32 -103.03 -5.75
N GLU A 266 -5.59 -102.83 -6.16
CA GLU A 266 -6.70 -102.12 -5.52
C GLU A 266 -6.71 -100.58 -5.26
N ASN A 267 -7.65 -99.94 -5.97
CA ASN A 267 -8.65 -98.96 -5.53
C ASN A 267 -8.43 -98.22 -4.20
N VAL A 268 -8.04 -96.94 -4.27
CA VAL A 268 -8.38 -95.94 -3.24
C VAL A 268 -8.65 -94.58 -3.87
N THR A 269 -9.92 -94.15 -3.82
CA THR A 269 -10.38 -92.78 -4.05
C THR A 269 -9.99 -91.88 -2.86
N PHE A 270 -9.38 -90.71 -3.07
CA PHE A 270 -9.40 -89.65 -2.05
C PHE A 270 -9.52 -88.21 -2.59
N ARG A 271 -10.54 -87.57 -2.02
CA ARG A 271 -11.04 -86.19 -2.02
C ARG A 271 -10.09 -85.04 -2.37
N GLN A 272 -10.61 -84.19 -3.25
CA GLN A 272 -10.27 -82.80 -3.47
C GLN A 272 -10.85 -81.94 -2.33
N THR A 273 -10.00 -81.24 -1.57
CA THR A 273 -10.42 -80.18 -0.65
C THR A 273 -9.59 -78.92 -0.88
N TRP A 274 -10.23 -77.91 -1.45
CA TRP A 274 -9.77 -76.52 -1.43
C TRP A 274 -10.13 -75.86 -0.09
N PRO A 275 -9.24 -75.04 0.48
CA PRO A 275 -9.70 -74.02 1.42
C PRO A 275 -9.34 -72.59 0.98
N PHE A 276 -10.38 -71.77 0.98
CA PHE A 276 -10.43 -70.36 1.35
C PHE A 276 -9.91 -69.26 0.41
N SER A 277 -10.89 -68.75 -0.35
CA SER A 277 -11.10 -67.32 -0.59
C SER A 277 -11.21 -66.53 0.72
N LYS A 278 -10.55 -65.37 0.81
CA LYS A 278 -10.95 -64.30 1.72
C LYS A 278 -10.83 -62.92 1.05
N THR A 279 -11.97 -62.49 0.55
CA THR A 279 -12.58 -61.14 0.59
C THR A 279 -11.65 -59.93 0.64
N ILE A 280 -11.53 -59.24 -0.50
CA ILE A 280 -11.11 -57.84 -0.56
C ILE A 280 -12.34 -56.98 -0.26
N SER A 281 -12.35 -56.33 0.89
CA SER A 281 -13.30 -55.28 1.26
C SER A 281 -12.92 -53.99 0.52
N GLN A 282 -13.75 -53.60 -0.45
CA GLN A 282 -13.77 -52.24 -0.97
C GLN A 282 -14.56 -51.34 0.00
N THR A 283 -13.85 -50.43 0.66
CA THR A 283 -14.43 -49.26 1.32
C THR A 283 -13.51 -48.06 1.10
N SER A 284 -13.94 -47.11 0.29
CA SER A 284 -14.23 -45.75 0.78
C SER A 284 -14.60 -44.84 -0.38
N ASN A 285 -15.84 -44.35 -0.26
CA ASN A 285 -16.34 -43.15 -0.90
C ASN A 285 -15.46 -41.95 -0.53
N ASN A 286 -15.24 -41.05 -1.48
CA ASN A 286 -15.25 -39.58 -1.30
C ASN A 286 -15.41 -38.99 -2.71
N LYS A 287 -16.64 -38.81 -3.18
CA LYS A 287 -17.51 -37.63 -2.96
C LYS A 287 -16.87 -36.35 -3.50
N LEU A 288 -17.01 -36.16 -4.82
CA LEU A 288 -16.93 -34.85 -5.48
C LEU A 288 -18.22 -34.09 -5.10
N GLU A 289 -18.12 -33.13 -4.19
CA GLU A 289 -19.15 -32.11 -4.03
C GLU A 289 -18.86 -30.96 -5.00
N LEU A 290 -19.55 -31.01 -6.15
CA LEU A 290 -19.84 -29.83 -6.95
C LEU A 290 -20.92 -29.04 -6.19
N PHE A 291 -20.54 -27.95 -5.52
CA PHE A 291 -21.51 -26.96 -5.05
C PHE A 291 -21.48 -25.76 -5.97
N ASP A 292 -22.39 -25.83 -6.94
CA ASP A 292 -22.90 -24.68 -7.67
C ASP A 292 -24.09 -24.13 -6.86
N LYS A 293 -23.98 -22.91 -6.32
CA LYS A 293 -25.15 -22.22 -5.75
C LYS A 293 -25.10 -20.72 -6.01
N HIS A 294 -25.83 -20.37 -7.06
CA HIS A 294 -26.57 -19.13 -7.30
C HIS A 294 -26.64 -18.11 -6.13
N ARG A 295 -26.13 -16.91 -6.43
CA ARG A 295 -26.93 -15.69 -6.67
C ARG A 295 -28.16 -15.51 -5.76
N SER A 296 -28.08 -14.57 -4.82
CA SER A 296 -29.21 -13.67 -4.56
C SER A 296 -28.71 -12.30 -4.12
N LEU A 297 -28.82 -11.36 -5.05
CA LEU A 297 -28.91 -9.93 -4.78
C LEU A 297 -30.19 -9.69 -3.97
N LYS A 298 -30.07 -9.07 -2.81
CA LYS A 298 -31.17 -8.32 -2.20
C LYS A 298 -30.78 -6.85 -2.15
N PHE A 299 -31.19 -6.16 -3.21
CA PHE A 299 -31.68 -4.79 -3.13
C PHE A 299 -32.96 -4.78 -2.29
N PHE A 300 -33.12 -3.77 -1.42
CA PHE A 300 -34.33 -2.94 -1.27
C PHE A 300 -34.12 -1.90 -0.14
N PRO A 301 -34.94 -0.84 -0.05
CA PRO A 301 -34.47 0.53 -0.20
C PRO A 301 -34.75 1.44 1.02
N ARG A 302 -34.28 2.69 0.91
CA ARG A 302 -34.70 3.94 1.59
C ARG A 302 -34.90 3.91 3.10
#